data_AF-A0A7C4MKW5-F1
#
_entry.id   AF-A0A7C4MKW5-F1
#
_cell.length_a   1.000
_cell.length_b   1.000
_cell.length_c   1.000
_cell.angle_alpha   90.00
_cell.angle_beta   90.00
_cell.angle_gamma   90.00
#
_symmetry.space_group_name_H-M   'P 1'
#
loop_
_entity.id
_entity.type
_entity.pdbx_description
1 polymer ?
#
loop_
_entity_poly.entity_id
_entity_poly.type
_entity_poly.pdbx_seq_one_letter_code
_entity_poly.pdbx_strand_id
1 'polypeptide(L)'
;DRWLGIPVKWHQISGAGGIVEIRDGRIQADPSQGSHFFQNIASLGIPYITIDPIYRRDRFDEDRLEAFAVENKTAHVWHIRVDPCIEVRIDRKNNRCVAGIFGETAKNT
;
A
#
# COMPACT_ATOMS: atom_id res chain seq x y z
N ASP A 1 -9.01 3.79 -19.65
CA ASP A 1 -10.36 3.19 -19.70
C ASP A 1 -11.08 3.43 -18.38
N ARG A 2 -12.36 3.81 -18.38
CA ARG A 2 -13.11 4.11 -17.12
C ARG A 2 -13.35 2.88 -16.24
N TRP A 3 -12.92 1.73 -16.71
CA TRP A 3 -13.09 0.41 -16.12
C TRP A 3 -11.81 -0.15 -15.49
N LEU A 4 -10.69 0.57 -15.57
CA LEU A 4 -9.40 0.15 -15.00
C LEU A 4 -9.13 0.95 -13.71
N GLY A 5 -9.26 0.29 -12.56
CA GLY A 5 -8.95 0.84 -11.24
C GLY A 5 -10.17 1.24 -10.40
N ILE A 6 -9.92 1.60 -9.14
CA ILE A 6 -10.94 2.07 -8.21
C ILE A 6 -11.07 3.60 -8.37
N PRO A 7 -12.24 4.13 -8.79
CA PRO A 7 -12.41 5.56 -8.99
C PRO A 7 -12.39 6.28 -7.64
N VAL A 8 -11.40 7.14 -7.44
CA VAL A 8 -11.22 7.95 -6.23
C VAL A 8 -10.92 9.41 -6.59
N LYS A 9 -11.44 10.33 -5.79
CA LYS A 9 -11.10 11.76 -5.84
C LYS A 9 -9.97 12.04 -4.85
N TRP A 10 -9.13 13.03 -5.16
CA TRP A 10 -7.97 13.37 -4.32
C TRP A 10 -8.32 13.57 -2.84
N HIS A 11 -9.38 14.32 -2.55
CA HIS A 11 -9.80 14.60 -1.17
C HIS A 11 -10.23 13.35 -0.38
N GLN A 12 -10.46 12.20 -1.04
CA GLN A 12 -10.81 10.94 -0.37
C GLN A 12 -9.57 10.19 0.13
N ILE A 13 -8.38 10.52 -0.38
CA ILE A 13 -7.14 9.77 -0.14
C ILE A 13 -5.94 10.67 0.17
N SER A 14 -6.15 11.98 0.28
CA SER A 14 -5.10 12.96 0.58
C SER A 14 -4.43 12.78 1.94
N GLY A 15 -5.01 11.96 2.83
CA GLY A 15 -4.44 11.60 4.14
C GLY A 15 -3.68 10.26 4.14
N ALA A 16 -3.49 9.61 3.00
CA ALA A 16 -2.80 8.33 2.94
C ALA A 16 -1.30 8.48 3.27
N GLY A 17 -0.80 7.66 4.22
CA GLY A 17 0.63 7.55 4.53
C GLY A 17 1.41 6.66 3.55
N GLY A 18 0.69 5.91 2.71
CA GLY A 18 1.23 5.02 1.68
C GLY A 18 0.09 4.29 0.98
N ILE A 19 0.31 3.87 -0.26
CA ILE A 19 -0.65 3.14 -1.09
C ILE A 19 0.05 1.89 -1.60
N VAL A 20 -0.61 0.74 -1.49
CA VAL A 20 -0.12 -0.55 -1.97
C VAL A 20 -1.08 -1.09 -3.03
N GLU A 21 -0.56 -1.46 -4.20
CA GLU A 21 -1.29 -2.08 -5.30
C GLU A 21 -0.76 -3.49 -5.52
N ILE A 22 -1.62 -4.52 -5.41
CA ILE A 22 -1.26 -5.91 -5.65
C ILE A 22 -1.68 -6.30 -7.06
N ARG A 23 -0.76 -6.84 -7.85
CA ARG A 23 -1.03 -7.38 -9.19
C ARG A 23 -1.29 -8.88 -9.09
N ASP A 24 -2.52 -9.31 -9.32
CA ASP A 24 -2.86 -10.76 -9.36
C ASP A 24 -2.72 -11.37 -10.77
N GLY A 25 -2.22 -10.60 -11.74
CA GLY A 25 -2.01 -11.02 -13.13
C GLY A 25 -3.29 -11.14 -13.96
N ARG A 26 -4.50 -11.02 -13.37
CA ARG A 26 -5.77 -11.15 -14.09
C ARG A 26 -6.17 -9.89 -14.84
N ILE A 27 -5.64 -8.74 -14.42
CA ILE A 27 -5.84 -7.45 -15.07
C ILE A 27 -4.47 -6.84 -15.40
N GLN A 28 -4.13 -6.82 -16.68
CA GLN A 28 -2.93 -6.16 -17.18
C GLN A 28 -3.23 -4.67 -17.41
N ALA A 29 -3.54 -3.96 -16.33
CA ALA A 29 -3.65 -2.50 -16.33
C ALA A 29 -2.27 -1.90 -16.10
N ASP A 30 -1.90 -0.90 -16.90
CA ASP A 30 -0.84 0.01 -16.48
C ASP A 30 -1.24 0.65 -15.14
N PRO A 31 -0.31 0.80 -14.17
CA PRO A 31 -0.61 1.40 -12.87
C PRO A 31 -1.30 2.74 -13.08
N SER A 32 -2.24 3.09 -12.18
CA SER A 32 -3.19 4.20 -12.31
C SER A 32 -2.57 5.53 -12.78
N GLN A 33 -2.26 5.70 -14.08
CA GLN A 33 -1.54 6.86 -14.63
C GLN A 33 -2.46 8.09 -14.80
N GLY A 34 -3.35 8.33 -13.83
CA GLY A 34 -4.03 9.62 -13.74
C GLY A 34 -3.01 10.69 -13.44
N SER A 35 -2.59 11.46 -14.45
CA SER A 35 -1.46 12.40 -14.37
C SER A 35 -1.57 13.38 -13.20
N HIS A 36 -2.75 13.93 -12.90
CA HIS A 36 -2.93 14.80 -11.73
C HIS A 36 -2.88 14.06 -10.38
N PHE A 37 -3.39 12.84 -10.33
CA PHE A 37 -3.40 12.04 -9.11
C PHE A 37 -1.99 11.58 -8.73
N PHE A 38 -1.24 11.07 -9.71
CA PHE A 38 0.14 10.64 -9.51
C PHE A 38 1.08 11.81 -9.20
N GLN A 39 0.85 12.97 -9.82
CA GLN A 39 1.58 14.19 -9.48
C GLN A 39 1.44 14.53 -8.00
N ASN A 40 0.23 14.49 -7.44
CA ASN A 40 0.02 14.79 -6.03
C ASN A 40 0.70 13.77 -5.10
N ILE A 41 0.59 12.48 -5.39
CA ILE A 41 1.29 11.41 -4.64
C ILE A 41 2.80 11.65 -4.65
N ALA A 42 3.36 11.86 -5.84
CA ALA A 42 4.79 12.06 -6.01
C ALA A 42 5.27 13.35 -5.31
N SER A 43 4.54 14.45 -5.47
CA SER A 43 4.88 15.74 -4.85
C SER A 43 4.78 15.73 -3.32
N LEU A 44 3.85 14.96 -2.76
CA LEU A 44 3.70 14.83 -1.30
C LEU A 44 4.58 13.72 -0.71
N GLY A 45 5.35 13.02 -1.53
CA GLY A 45 6.23 11.94 -1.09
C GLY A 45 5.47 10.74 -0.56
N ILE A 46 4.21 10.56 -0.94
CA ILE A 46 3.39 9.40 -0.55
C ILE A 46 3.96 8.16 -1.25
N PRO A 47 4.38 7.12 -0.50
CA PRO A 47 4.83 5.87 -1.08
C PRO A 47 3.72 5.23 -1.92
N TYR A 48 4.01 4.98 -3.20
CA TYR A 48 3.17 4.14 -4.06
C TYR A 48 3.93 2.84 -4.34
N ILE A 49 3.46 1.75 -3.74
CA ILE A 49 4.14 0.46 -3.71
C ILE A 49 3.34 -0.51 -4.56
N THR A 50 3.99 -1.14 -5.51
CA THR A 50 3.38 -2.22 -6.30
C THR A 50 3.97 -3.54 -5.85
N ILE A 51 3.10 -4.50 -5.55
CA ILE A 51 3.46 -5.88 -5.22
C ILE A 51 3.14 -6.74 -6.43
N ASP A 52 4.17 -7.37 -6.98
CA ASP A 52 4.06 -8.36 -8.04
C ASP A 52 4.48 -9.75 -7.50
N PRO A 53 3.51 -10.59 -7.09
CA PRO A 53 3.79 -11.92 -6.54
C PRO A 53 4.47 -12.85 -7.56
N ILE A 54 4.33 -12.58 -8.86
CA ILE A 54 4.80 -13.48 -9.93
C ILE A 54 6.26 -13.17 -10.29
N TYR A 55 6.62 -11.89 -10.42
CA TYR A 55 7.90 -11.50 -11.03
C TYR A 55 9.02 -11.12 -10.05
N ARG A 56 8.72 -10.60 -8.86
CA ARG A 56 9.74 -9.95 -8.01
C ARG A 56 10.01 -10.59 -6.65
N ARG A 57 9.38 -11.75 -6.37
CA ARG A 57 9.38 -12.36 -5.02
C ARG A 57 8.85 -11.40 -3.95
N ASP A 58 8.01 -10.45 -4.35
CA ASP A 58 7.35 -9.55 -3.43
C ASP A 58 6.43 -10.37 -2.51
N ARG A 59 6.24 -9.91 -1.28
CA ARG A 59 5.45 -10.63 -0.28
C ARG A 59 4.34 -9.73 0.23
N PHE A 60 3.15 -10.32 0.32
CA PHE A 60 1.99 -9.74 0.98
C PHE A 60 1.43 -10.80 1.92
N ASP A 61 1.39 -10.49 3.21
CA ASP A 61 0.95 -11.40 4.26
C ASP A 61 -0.52 -11.10 4.58
N GLU A 62 -1.41 -11.68 3.78
CA GLU A 62 -2.86 -11.48 3.89
C GLU A 62 -3.38 -12.01 5.22
N ASP A 63 -2.95 -13.21 5.65
CA ASP A 63 -3.32 -13.84 6.92
C ASP A 63 -3.01 -12.93 8.11
N ARG A 64 -1.85 -12.25 8.09
CA ARG A 64 -1.49 -11.30 9.15
C ARG A 64 -2.36 -10.06 9.14
N LEU A 65 -2.78 -9.58 7.96
CA LEU A 65 -3.74 -8.48 7.90
C LEU A 65 -5.09 -8.91 8.47
N GLU A 66 -5.58 -10.10 8.06
CA GLU A 66 -6.80 -10.78 8.54
C GLU A 66 -6.90 -10.89 10.06
N ALA A 67 -5.75 -10.98 10.75
CA ALA A 67 -5.69 -11.06 12.20
C ALA A 67 -5.92 -9.72 12.94
N PHE A 68 -5.88 -8.57 12.26
CA PHE A 68 -6.07 -7.26 12.93
C PHE A 68 -7.54 -6.95 13.25
N ALA A 69 -7.73 -6.08 14.25
CA ALA A 69 -9.05 -5.61 14.64
C ALA A 69 -9.74 -4.87 13.49
N VAL A 70 -10.93 -5.34 13.15
CA VAL A 70 -11.77 -4.77 12.10
C VAL A 70 -12.63 -3.66 12.66
N GLU A 71 -12.41 -2.43 12.20
CA GLU A 71 -13.24 -1.28 12.54
C GLU A 71 -14.51 -1.28 11.69
N ASN A 72 -14.40 -1.63 10.41
CA ASN A 72 -15.53 -1.74 9.49
C ASN A 72 -15.20 -2.69 8.33
N LYS A 73 -16.17 -3.49 7.88
CA LYS A 73 -16.08 -4.33 6.69
C LYS A 73 -17.32 -4.15 5.83
N THR A 74 -17.11 -3.83 4.55
CA THR A 74 -18.15 -3.74 3.53
C THR A 74 -17.95 -4.85 2.49
N ALA A 75 -18.75 -4.84 1.41
CA ALA A 75 -18.58 -5.79 0.32
C ALA A 75 -17.22 -5.69 -0.40
N HIS A 76 -16.59 -4.51 -0.42
CA HIS A 76 -15.37 -4.27 -1.22
C HIS A 76 -14.25 -3.55 -0.46
N VAL A 77 -14.54 -3.01 0.73
CA VAL A 77 -13.57 -2.26 1.54
C VAL A 77 -13.50 -2.85 2.92
N TRP A 78 -12.27 -3.04 3.37
CA TRP A 78 -11.98 -3.49 4.72
C TRP A 78 -11.14 -2.42 5.44
N HIS A 79 -11.65 -1.94 6.57
CA HIS A 79 -11.01 -0.92 7.40
C HIS A 79 -10.57 -1.56 8.71
N ILE A 80 -9.26 -1.64 8.89
CA ILE A 80 -8.61 -2.24 10.06
C ILE A 80 -7.84 -1.19 10.84
N ARG A 81 -7.77 -1.39 12.16
CA ARG A 81 -6.86 -0.64 13.04
C ARG A 81 -5.65 -1.50 13.34
N VAL A 82 -4.46 -0.92 13.17
CA VAL A 82 -3.18 -1.56 13.49
C VAL A 82 -2.48 -0.74 14.55
N ASP A 83 -2.23 -1.35 15.71
CA ASP A 83 -1.53 -0.74 16.84
C ASP A 83 -0.51 -1.76 17.40
N PRO A 84 0.81 -1.44 17.42
CA PRO A 84 1.44 -0.21 16.95
C PRO A 84 1.31 -0.03 15.42
N CYS A 85 1.36 1.22 14.96
CA CYS A 85 1.12 1.55 13.56
C CYS A 85 2.10 0.85 12.60
N ILE A 86 1.67 0.63 11.36
CA ILE A 86 2.54 0.13 10.30
C ILE A 86 3.54 1.23 9.93
N GLU A 87 4.83 0.93 10.03
CA GLU A 87 5.89 1.79 9.52
C GLU A 87 6.26 1.35 8.09
N VAL A 88 6.51 2.33 7.21
CA VAL A 88 6.93 2.09 5.83
C VAL A 88 8.37 2.59 5.65
N ARG A 89 9.28 1.68 5.33
CA ARG A 89 10.70 1.96 5.09
C ARG A 89 11.04 1.76 3.63
N ILE A 90 11.64 2.77 2.99
CA ILE A 90 11.90 2.79 1.54
C ILE A 90 13.37 3.03 1.26
N ASP A 91 13.94 2.16 0.44
CA ASP A 91 15.23 2.34 -0.19
C ASP A 91 15.02 2.71 -1.66
N ARG A 92 15.12 4.02 -1.95
CA ARG A 92 14.96 4.55 -3.31
C ARG A 92 16.09 4.15 -4.25
N LYS A 93 17.29 3.90 -3.73
CA LYS A 93 18.47 3.55 -4.55
C LYS A 93 18.31 2.15 -5.14
N ASN A 94 17.81 1.22 -4.33
CA ASN A 94 17.63 -0.17 -4.73
C ASN A 94 16.19 -0.52 -5.11
N ASN A 95 15.28 0.47 -5.10
CA ASN A 95 13.85 0.31 -5.35
C ASN A 95 13.22 -0.80 -4.48
N ARG A 96 13.45 -0.72 -3.17
CA ARG A 96 12.92 -1.68 -2.18
C ARG A 96 12.05 -0.98 -1.16
N CYS A 97 11.03 -1.68 -0.67
CA CYS A 97 10.17 -1.22 0.40
C CYS A 97 9.89 -2.37 1.37
N VAL A 98 9.83 -2.05 2.67
CA VAL A 98 9.28 -2.94 3.70
C VAL A 98 8.25 -2.14 4.49
N ALA A 99 7.05 -2.69 4.60
CA ALA A 99 5.99 -2.13 5.44
C ALA A 99 5.64 -3.16 6.53
N GLY A 100 5.64 -2.74 7.79
CA GLY A 100 5.30 -3.64 8.89
C GLY A 100 5.40 -3.00 10.25
N ILE A 101 5.07 -3.79 11.27
CA ILE A 101 5.33 -3.45 12.66
C ILE A 101 6.76 -3.86 12.97
N PHE A 102 7.60 -2.88 13.28
CA PHE A 102 8.95 -3.12 13.78
C PHE A 102 8.91 -2.94 15.30
N GLY A 103 9.34 -3.97 16.04
CA GLY A 103 9.60 -3.78 17.47
C GLY A 103 10.75 -2.79 17.66
N GLU A 104 10.82 -2.15 18.83
CA GLU A 104 12.10 -1.56 19.25
C GLU A 104 13.14 -2.69 19.21
N THR A 105 14.18 -2.52 18.40
CA THR A 105 15.40 -3.30 18.62
C THR A 105 15.80 -3.01 20.05
N ALA A 106 15.61 -3.97 20.95
CA ALA A 106 16.21 -3.91 22.26
C ALA A 106 17.68 -3.57 22.03
N LYS A 107 18.09 -2.36 22.43
CA LYS A 107 19.48 -2.01 22.61
C LYS A 107 19.97 -2.89 23.75
N ASN A 108 20.32 -4.14 23.44
CA ASN A 108 21.01 -4.97 24.39
C ASN A 108 22.43 -4.40 24.53
N THR A 109 22.66 -4.01 25.77
CA THR A 109 23.87 -3.56 26.44
C THR A 109 25.07 -4.46 26.15
#